data_AF-A0A9W9M740-F1
#
_entry.id   AF-A0A9W9M740-F1
#
_cell.length_a   1.000
_cell.length_b   1.000
_cell.length_c   1.000
_cell.angle_alpha   90.00
_cell.angle_beta   90.00
_cell.angle_gamma   90.00
#
_symmetry.space_group_name_H-M   'P 1'
#
loop_
_entity.id
_entity.type
_entity.pdbx_description
1 polymer ?
#
loop_
_entity_poly.entity_id
_entity_poly.type
_entity_poly.pdbx_seq_one_letter_code
_entity_poly.pdbx_strand_id
1 'polypeptide(L)'
;MRGPVQEVFKAIVDVVNALQKSTGGSCVSTVNNPDILLGQGTVGAEMMEQMRARGSELDIIIAPCGSGGLLAGLALAFHGYPTKVFGVEPSKGDADDARRGRLQKRRIDRVELSTIADGLRCPVGKAVWEVIKRPEHVEDV
;
A
#
# COMPACT_ATOMS: atom_id res chain seq x y z
N MET A 1 13.46 -16.24 -1.22
CA MET A 1 13.54 -16.67 0.20
C MET A 1 13.78 -18.16 0.21
N ARG A 2 14.72 -18.66 1.02
CA ARG A 2 14.84 -20.07 1.43
C ARG A 2 15.24 -20.02 2.90
N GLY A 3 14.39 -20.52 3.82
CA GLY A 3 14.65 -20.51 5.26
C GLY A 3 13.38 -20.57 6.15
N PRO A 4 13.55 -20.49 7.49
CA PRO A 4 12.49 -20.69 8.51
C PRO A 4 11.26 -19.78 8.35
N VAL A 5 11.43 -18.57 7.81
CA VAL A 5 10.33 -17.60 7.60
C VAL A 5 9.28 -18.12 6.60
N GLN A 6 9.69 -18.87 5.58
CA GLN A 6 8.74 -19.47 4.62
C GLN A 6 7.93 -20.60 5.25
N GLU A 7 8.53 -21.37 6.15
CA GLU A 7 7.83 -22.43 6.87
C GLU A 7 6.78 -21.86 7.82
N VAL A 8 7.11 -20.77 8.54
CA VAL A 8 6.15 -20.04 9.37
C VAL A 8 5.01 -19.48 8.53
N PHE A 9 5.30 -18.85 7.38
CA PHE A 9 4.26 -18.31 6.50
C PHE A 9 3.33 -19.42 5.98
N LYS A 10 3.91 -20.56 5.56
CA LYS A 10 3.13 -21.73 5.13
C LYS A 10 2.23 -22.24 6.26
N ALA A 11 2.76 -22.36 7.48
CA ALA A 11 1.98 -22.80 8.63
C ALA A 11 0.81 -21.84 8.94
N ILE A 12 1.01 -20.53 8.84
CA ILE A 12 -0.06 -19.54 8.99
C ILE A 12 -1.14 -19.75 7.91
N VAL A 13 -0.75 -19.92 6.65
CA VAL A 13 -1.68 -20.16 5.55
C VAL A 13 -2.48 -21.45 5.76
N ASP A 14 -1.84 -22.52 6.22
CA ASP A 14 -2.50 -23.80 6.51
C ASP A 14 -3.52 -23.65 7.65
N VAL A 15 -3.20 -22.91 8.70
CA VAL A 15 -4.13 -22.59 9.81
C VAL A 15 -5.31 -21.76 9.32
N VAL A 16 -5.08 -20.73 8.50
CA VAL A 16 -6.15 -19.90 7.92
C VAL A 16 -7.07 -20.77 7.08
N ASN A 17 -6.53 -21.63 6.21
CA ASN A 17 -7.31 -22.53 5.36
C ASN A 17 -8.16 -23.51 6.19
N ALA A 18 -7.61 -24.05 7.28
CA ALA A 18 -8.34 -24.93 8.19
C ALA A 18 -9.51 -24.21 8.87
N LEU A 19 -9.28 -22.99 9.37
CA LEU A 19 -10.31 -22.16 9.99
C LEU A 19 -11.42 -21.79 9.01
N GLN A 20 -11.08 -21.42 7.76
CA GLN A 20 -12.08 -21.13 6.73
C GLN A 20 -12.98 -22.35 6.47
N LYS A 21 -12.39 -23.54 6.39
CA LYS A 21 -13.14 -24.80 6.20
C LYS A 21 -14.03 -25.14 7.39
N SER A 22 -13.57 -24.95 8.63
CA SER A 22 -14.32 -25.36 9.82
C SER A 22 -15.37 -24.35 10.26
N THR A 23 -15.19 -23.06 9.95
CA THR A 23 -16.07 -21.98 10.42
C THR A 23 -16.94 -21.38 9.32
N GLY A 24 -16.59 -21.58 8.05
CA GLY A 24 -17.19 -20.85 6.94
C GLY A 24 -16.75 -19.38 6.84
N GLY A 25 -15.76 -18.95 7.63
CA GLY A 25 -15.24 -17.59 7.62
C GLY A 25 -14.46 -17.23 6.36
N SER A 26 -14.40 -15.94 6.04
CA SER A 26 -13.63 -15.40 4.92
C SER A 26 -12.29 -14.85 5.38
N CYS A 27 -11.21 -15.20 4.68
CA CYS A 27 -9.91 -14.56 4.88
C CYS A 27 -9.92 -13.16 4.25
N VAL A 28 -9.68 -12.14 5.08
CA VAL A 28 -9.60 -10.76 4.63
C VAL A 28 -8.13 -10.43 4.30
N SER A 29 -7.81 -10.32 3.02
CA SER A 29 -6.47 -9.94 2.56
C SER A 29 -6.18 -8.47 2.83
N THR A 30 -5.05 -8.17 3.47
CA THR A 30 -4.59 -6.80 3.75
C THR A 30 -3.95 -6.09 2.54
N VAL A 31 -3.82 -6.76 1.38
CA VAL A 31 -3.06 -6.26 0.22
C VAL A 31 -3.91 -6.09 -1.04
N ASN A 32 -4.86 -6.99 -1.30
CA ASN A 32 -5.64 -7.00 -2.55
C ASN A 32 -7.16 -7.05 -2.34
N ASN A 33 -7.65 -6.65 -1.17
CA ASN A 33 -9.09 -6.51 -0.93
C ASN A 33 -9.55 -5.11 -1.39
N PRO A 34 -10.47 -5.00 -2.37
CA PRO A 34 -10.98 -3.71 -2.85
C PRO A 34 -11.63 -2.86 -1.76
N ASP A 35 -12.38 -3.46 -0.84
CA ASP A 35 -13.05 -2.74 0.26
C ASP A 35 -12.03 -2.13 1.21
N ILE A 36 -10.92 -2.84 1.49
CA ILE A 36 -9.81 -2.30 2.29
C ILE A 36 -9.16 -1.13 1.56
N LEU A 37 -8.88 -1.28 0.26
CA LEU A 37 -8.26 -0.23 -0.56
C LEU A 37 -9.12 1.04 -0.59
N LEU A 38 -10.42 0.89 -0.87
CA LEU A 38 -11.37 2.00 -0.90
C LEU A 38 -11.54 2.62 0.49
N GLY A 39 -11.56 1.79 1.54
CA GLY A 39 -11.59 2.24 2.92
C GLY A 39 -10.39 3.12 3.28
N GLN A 40 -9.19 2.86 2.75
CA GLN A 40 -8.05 3.75 3.01
C GLN A 40 -8.23 5.14 2.39
N GLY A 41 -9.01 5.25 1.31
CA GLY A 41 -9.30 6.52 0.66
C GLY A 41 -10.16 7.47 1.52
N THR A 42 -10.88 6.97 2.54
CA THR A 42 -11.69 7.83 3.41
C THR A 42 -10.83 8.79 4.23
N VAL A 43 -9.58 8.42 4.51
CA VAL A 43 -8.59 9.34 5.10
C VAL A 43 -8.45 10.61 4.25
N GLY A 44 -8.50 10.47 2.92
CA GLY A 44 -8.45 11.62 2.02
C GLY A 44 -9.70 12.51 2.10
N ALA A 45 -10.88 11.91 2.27
CA ALA A 45 -12.12 12.66 2.48
C ALA A 45 -12.08 13.46 3.80
N GLU A 46 -11.59 12.83 4.87
CA GLU A 46 -11.41 13.48 6.17
C GLU A 46 -10.38 14.62 6.09
N MET A 47 -9.26 14.42 5.38
CA MET A 47 -8.26 15.48 5.16
C MET A 47 -8.87 16.69 4.43
N MET A 48 -9.66 16.47 3.38
CA MET A 48 -10.33 17.55 2.67
C MET A 48 -11.32 18.30 3.55
N GLU A 49 -12.13 17.59 4.34
CA GLU A 49 -13.09 18.20 5.27
C GLU A 49 -12.35 19.08 6.30
N GLN A 50 -11.30 18.55 6.92
CA GLN A 50 -10.51 19.26 7.92
C GLN A 50 -9.82 20.50 7.36
N MET A 51 -9.34 20.46 6.12
CA MET A 51 -8.69 21.60 5.47
C MET A 51 -9.69 22.66 5.01
N ARG A 52 -10.84 22.25 4.47
CA ARG A 52 -11.95 23.16 4.14
C ARG A 52 -12.47 23.88 5.37
N ALA A 53 -12.61 23.19 6.51
CA ALA A 53 -13.00 23.81 7.78
C ALA A 53 -12.00 24.88 8.25
N ARG A 54 -10.75 24.81 7.80
CA ARG A 54 -9.69 25.81 8.04
C ARG A 54 -9.58 26.87 6.94
N GLY A 55 -10.45 26.83 5.92
CA GLY A 55 -10.39 27.74 4.77
C GLY A 55 -9.13 27.56 3.91
N SER A 56 -8.60 26.33 3.84
CA SER A 56 -7.33 26.02 3.19
C SER A 56 -7.41 24.71 2.39
N GLU A 57 -6.44 24.48 1.53
CA GLU A 57 -6.28 23.27 0.71
C GLU A 57 -4.88 22.68 0.91
N LEU A 58 -4.67 21.43 0.51
CA LEU A 58 -3.36 20.78 0.57
C LEU A 58 -2.63 20.95 -0.75
N ASP A 59 -1.38 21.41 -0.70
CA ASP A 59 -0.50 21.41 -1.87
C ASP A 59 0.13 20.02 -2.08
N ILE A 60 0.51 19.35 -0.98
CA ILE A 60 1.29 18.12 -0.99
C ILE A 60 0.77 17.15 0.07
N ILE A 61 0.68 15.87 -0.30
CA ILE A 61 0.45 14.72 0.57
C ILE A 61 1.63 13.78 0.45
N ILE A 62 2.13 13.33 1.59
CA ILE A 62 3.22 12.35 1.68
C ILE A 62 2.68 11.16 2.47
N ALA A 63 2.71 9.97 1.88
CA ALA A 63 2.17 8.77 2.50
C ALA A 63 3.17 7.60 2.41
N PRO A 64 3.21 6.71 3.42
CA PRO A 64 4.07 5.54 3.38
C PRO A 64 3.65 4.57 2.26
N CYS A 65 4.63 3.94 1.62
CA CYS A 65 4.42 2.90 0.62
C CYS A 65 4.95 1.55 1.15
N GLY A 66 4.02 0.60 1.36
CA GLY A 66 4.31 -0.81 1.63
C GLY A 66 3.50 -1.66 0.67
N SER A 67 2.39 -2.26 1.14
CA SER A 67 1.35 -2.77 0.22
C SER A 67 0.73 -1.67 -0.65
N GLY A 68 0.86 -0.41 -0.21
CA GLY A 68 0.53 0.82 -0.92
C GLY A 68 -0.96 1.19 -0.92
N GLY A 69 -1.78 0.50 -0.12
CA GLY A 69 -3.22 0.76 -0.02
C GLY A 69 -3.56 2.20 0.38
N LEU A 70 -2.90 2.73 1.42
CA LEU A 70 -3.08 4.12 1.87
C LEU A 70 -2.66 5.12 0.79
N LEU A 71 -1.47 4.94 0.21
CA LEU A 71 -0.96 5.80 -0.86
C LEU A 71 -1.91 5.84 -2.06
N ALA A 72 -2.37 4.68 -2.54
CA ALA A 72 -3.32 4.61 -3.64
C ALA A 72 -4.69 5.19 -3.27
N GLY A 73 -5.18 4.94 -2.04
CA GLY A 73 -6.43 5.53 -1.55
C GLY A 73 -6.39 7.06 -1.56
N LEU A 74 -5.30 7.66 -1.06
CA LEU A 74 -5.08 9.11 -1.07
C LEU A 74 -4.93 9.65 -2.50
N ALA A 75 -4.17 8.96 -3.35
CA ALA A 75 -4.02 9.33 -4.76
C ALA A 75 -5.36 9.36 -5.50
N LEU A 76 -6.24 8.39 -5.25
CA LEU A 76 -7.57 8.35 -5.83
C LEU A 76 -8.50 9.41 -5.24
N ALA A 77 -8.45 9.63 -3.92
CA ALA A 77 -9.26 10.66 -3.27
C ALA A 77 -8.93 12.06 -3.79
N PHE A 78 -7.65 12.37 -3.97
CA PHE A 78 -7.18 13.66 -4.49
C PHE A 78 -7.04 13.70 -6.01
N HIS A 79 -7.54 12.70 -6.75
CA HIS A 79 -7.48 12.73 -8.21
C HIS A 79 -8.31 13.91 -8.77
N GLY A 80 -7.68 14.73 -9.61
CA GLY A 80 -8.29 15.94 -10.18
C GLY A 80 -8.17 17.19 -9.30
N TYR A 81 -7.61 17.08 -8.10
CA TYR A 81 -7.23 18.23 -7.27
C TYR A 81 -5.81 18.70 -7.63
N PRO A 82 -5.45 19.96 -7.34
CA PRO A 82 -4.08 20.46 -7.53
C PRO A 82 -3.06 19.82 -6.57
N THR A 83 -3.53 19.10 -5.55
CA THR A 83 -2.72 18.43 -4.54
C THR A 83 -1.84 17.33 -5.14
N LYS A 84 -0.55 17.37 -4.85
CA LYS A 84 0.43 16.37 -5.28
C LYS A 84 0.59 15.27 -4.25
N VAL A 85 0.61 14.02 -4.68
CA VAL A 85 0.72 12.85 -3.79
C VAL A 85 2.05 12.15 -4.02
N PHE A 86 2.82 11.94 -2.94
CA PHE A 86 4.10 11.24 -2.94
C PHE A 86 4.06 10.02 -2.03
N GLY A 87 4.66 8.92 -2.49
CA GLY A 87 4.96 7.77 -1.66
C GLY A 87 6.32 7.92 -0.98
N VAL A 88 6.48 7.23 0.15
CA VAL A 88 7.76 7.12 0.84
C VAL A 88 8.02 5.67 1.20
N GLU A 89 9.16 5.15 0.76
CA GLU A 89 9.69 3.85 1.13
C GLU A 89 10.94 4.01 2.02
N PRO A 90 11.32 2.99 2.79
CA PRO A 90 12.65 2.99 3.41
C PRO A 90 13.76 2.92 2.35
N SER A 91 14.98 3.25 2.75
CA SER A 91 16.11 3.45 1.84
C SER A 91 16.50 2.19 1.04
N LYS A 92 17.26 2.41 -0.04
CA LYS A 92 17.64 1.39 -1.04
C LYS A 92 18.14 0.08 -0.41
N GLY A 93 17.45 -1.01 -0.71
CA GLY A 93 17.75 -2.35 -0.19
C GLY A 93 16.87 -2.78 0.98
N ASP A 94 16.04 -1.90 1.52
CA ASP A 94 15.22 -2.13 2.71
C ASP A 94 13.72 -1.84 2.45
N ALA A 95 13.07 -2.63 1.60
CA ALA A 95 11.65 -2.45 1.21
C ALA A 95 11.34 -1.26 0.28
N ASP A 96 12.16 -1.07 -0.75
CA ASP A 96 12.02 -0.05 -1.81
C ASP A 96 11.43 -0.61 -3.14
N ASP A 97 10.48 -1.55 -3.05
CA ASP A 97 10.00 -2.29 -4.23
C ASP A 97 9.12 -1.48 -5.18
N ALA A 98 8.38 -0.48 -4.70
CA ALA A 98 7.60 0.43 -5.53
C ALA A 98 8.51 1.33 -6.37
N ARG A 99 9.52 1.96 -5.75
CA ARG A 99 10.50 2.81 -6.44
C ARG A 99 11.29 2.03 -7.48
N ARG A 100 11.84 0.87 -7.09
CA ARG A 100 12.52 -0.03 -8.06
C ARG A 100 11.55 -0.48 -9.15
N GLY A 101 10.30 -0.74 -8.80
CA GLY A 101 9.27 -1.13 -9.75
C GLY A 101 8.96 -0.05 -10.77
N ARG A 102 8.89 1.22 -10.35
CA ARG A 102 8.67 2.38 -11.26
C ARG A 102 9.84 2.54 -12.22
N LEU A 103 11.07 2.47 -11.73
CA LEU A 103 12.28 2.51 -12.55
C LEU A 103 12.32 1.37 -13.58
N GLN A 104 11.86 0.18 -13.20
CA GLN A 104 11.82 -1.00 -14.07
C GLN A 104 10.52 -1.14 -14.87
N LYS A 105 9.56 -0.22 -14.71
CA LYS A 105 8.22 -0.26 -15.31
C LYS A 105 7.47 -1.58 -15.09
N ARG A 106 7.68 -2.23 -13.94
CA ARG A 106 7.03 -3.49 -13.59
C ARG A 106 6.90 -3.64 -12.07
N ARG A 107 5.81 -4.27 -11.61
CA ARG A 107 5.67 -4.60 -10.19
C ARG A 107 6.79 -5.56 -9.76
N ILE A 108 7.27 -5.37 -8.55
CA ILE A 108 8.22 -6.26 -7.91
C ILE A 108 7.46 -7.06 -6.84
N ASP A 109 7.66 -8.37 -6.86
CA ASP A 109 6.87 -9.31 -6.04
C ASP A 109 7.59 -9.71 -4.75
N ARG A 110 8.79 -9.14 -4.55
CA ARG A 110 9.66 -9.45 -3.42
C ARG A 110 10.19 -8.16 -2.80
N VAL A 111 10.04 -8.11 -1.49
CA VAL A 111 10.52 -7.04 -0.63
C VAL A 111 11.62 -7.58 0.29
N GLU A 112 12.59 -6.75 0.64
CA GLU A 112 13.59 -7.08 1.66
C GLU A 112 13.04 -6.67 3.05
N LEU A 113 13.44 -7.39 4.10
CA LEU A 113 12.79 -7.33 5.42
C LEU A 113 13.66 -6.69 6.51
N SER A 114 14.75 -6.00 6.14
CA SER A 114 15.78 -5.47 7.05
C SER A 114 15.44 -4.12 7.68
N THR A 115 14.47 -3.37 7.14
CA THR A 115 14.03 -2.06 7.68
C THR A 115 13.37 -2.18 9.05
N ILE A 116 13.51 -1.19 9.95
CA ILE A 116 12.70 -1.09 11.18
C ILE A 116 11.22 -0.81 10.90
N ALA A 117 10.87 -0.33 9.71
CA ALA A 117 9.50 -0.06 9.27
C ALA A 117 8.78 -1.37 8.92
N ASP A 118 8.46 -2.16 9.94
CA ASP A 118 7.83 -3.48 9.83
C ASP A 118 6.52 -3.46 9.04
N GLY A 119 5.71 -2.42 9.20
CA GLY A 119 4.47 -2.22 8.43
C GLY A 119 4.67 -2.04 6.92
N LEU A 120 5.89 -1.74 6.45
CA LEU A 120 6.21 -1.56 5.03
C LEU A 120 6.91 -2.78 4.43
N ARG A 121 7.13 -3.83 5.21
CA ARG A 121 7.78 -5.08 4.77
C ARG A 121 6.83 -5.98 3.95
N CYS A 122 6.08 -5.40 3.02
CA CYS A 122 5.15 -6.10 2.14
C CYS A 122 5.27 -5.54 0.72
N PRO A 123 5.34 -6.38 -0.32
CA PRO A 123 5.33 -5.90 -1.69
C PRO A 123 4.01 -5.19 -2.03
N VAL A 124 4.07 -4.23 -2.94
CA VAL A 124 2.90 -3.46 -3.41
C VAL A 124 1.80 -4.37 -3.94
N GLY A 125 0.53 -4.14 -3.58
CA GLY A 125 -0.60 -4.90 -4.10
C GLY A 125 -0.76 -4.81 -5.62
N LYS A 126 -1.38 -5.82 -6.26
CA LYS A 126 -1.56 -5.84 -7.73
C LYS A 126 -2.48 -4.72 -8.20
N ALA A 127 -3.61 -4.52 -7.53
CA ALA A 127 -4.54 -3.44 -7.86
C ALA A 127 -3.93 -2.06 -7.53
N VAL A 128 -3.23 -1.96 -6.41
CA VAL A 128 -2.52 -0.76 -5.99
C VAL A 128 -1.46 -0.35 -7.01
N TRP A 129 -0.71 -1.31 -7.55
CA TRP A 129 0.32 -1.07 -8.56
C TRP A 129 -0.24 -0.36 -9.79
N GLU A 130 -1.48 -0.67 -10.20
CA GLU A 130 -2.14 -0.02 -11.33
C GLU A 130 -2.42 1.47 -11.10
N VAL A 131 -2.49 1.89 -9.84
CA VAL A 131 -2.65 3.29 -9.41
C VAL A 131 -1.28 3.95 -9.27
N ILE A 132 -0.38 3.40 -8.45
CA ILE A 132 0.86 4.10 -8.04
C ILE A 132 1.92 4.17 -9.14
N LYS A 133 1.82 3.33 -10.19
CA LYS A 133 2.75 3.37 -11.34
C LYS A 133 2.53 4.60 -12.24
N ARG A 134 1.41 5.29 -12.06
CA ARG A 134 0.93 6.39 -12.90
C ARG A 134 1.31 7.73 -12.27
N PRO A 135 2.19 8.54 -12.91
CA PRO A 135 2.58 9.85 -12.40
C PRO A 135 1.40 10.79 -12.17
N GLU A 136 0.33 10.66 -12.96
CA GLU A 136 -0.90 11.44 -12.81
C GLU A 136 -1.69 11.14 -11.51
N HIS A 137 -1.35 10.07 -10.80
CA HIS A 137 -1.94 9.72 -9.50
C HIS A 137 -0.93 9.90 -8.36
N VAL A 138 0.32 9.48 -8.58
CA VAL A 138 1.40 9.55 -7.58
C VAL A 138 2.63 10.11 -8.26
N GLU A 139 3.09 11.27 -7.83
CA GLU A 139 4.18 11.99 -8.47
C GLU A 139 5.48 11.18 -8.42
N ASP A 140 5.88 10.73 -7.23
CA ASP A 140 7.04 9.84 -7.05
C ASP A 140 6.89 8.94 -5.81
N VAL A 141 7.75 7.92 -5.72
CA VAL A 141 7.89 7.00 -4.56
C VAL A 141 9.37 6.74 -4.26
#